data_AF-A0A9X2S471-F1
#
_entry.id   AF-A0A9X2S471-F1
#
_cell.length_a   1.000
_cell.length_b   1.000
_cell.length_c   1.000
_cell.angle_alpha   90.00
_cell.angle_beta   90.00
_cell.angle_gamma   90.00
#
_symmetry.space_group_name_H-M   'P 1'
#
loop_
_entity.id
_entity.type
_entity.pdbx_description
1 polymer ?
#
loop_
_entity_poly.entity_id
_entity_poly.type
_entity_poly.pdbx_seq_one_letter_code
_entity_poly.pdbx_strand_id
1 'polypeptide(L)' 'MKCPVCNNEVDMFDICDNCNYQNSGPKEKLDGPTGPNKMTLREAKEAYKKGEKII' A
#
# COMPACT_ATOMS: atom_id res chain seq x y z
N MET A 1 11.29 4.77 -3.64
CA MET A 1 10.75 3.64 -4.46
C MET A 1 9.30 3.94 -4.79
N LYS A 2 8.68 3.21 -5.72
CA LYS A 2 7.29 3.47 -6.09
C LYS A 2 6.33 2.75 -5.16
N CYS A 3 5.38 3.50 -4.58
CA CYS A 3 4.30 2.94 -3.79
C CYS A 3 3.51 1.95 -4.66
N PRO A 4 3.34 0.70 -4.21
CA PRO A 4 2.70 -0.33 -5.03
C PRO A 4 1.19 -0.06 -5.26
N VAL A 5 0.58 0.86 -4.50
CA VAL A 5 -0.83 1.23 -4.63
C VAL A 5 -1.02 2.39 -5.62
N CYS A 6 -0.39 3.53 -5.34
CA CYS A 6 -0.66 4.79 -6.05
C CYS A 6 0.50 5.30 -6.92
N ASN A 7 1.63 4.60 -6.94
CA ASN A 7 2.82 4.94 -7.72
C ASN A 7 3.51 6.27 -7.35
N ASN A 8 3.16 6.89 -6.21
CA ASN A 8 3.95 7.98 -5.64
C ASN A 8 5.30 7.49 -5.10
N GLU A 9 6.25 8.41 -4.95
CA GLU A 9 7.48 8.12 -4.22
C GLU A 9 7.15 7.80 -2.76
N VAL A 10 7.82 6.78 -2.24
CA VAL A 10 7.79 6.36 -0.84
C VAL A 10 9.12 5.68 -0.51
N ASP A 11 9.58 5.82 0.73
CA ASP A 11 10.75 5.12 1.20
C ASP A 11 10.47 3.63 1.47
N MET A 12 11.55 2.86 1.55
CA MET A 12 11.44 1.43 1.86
C MET A 12 10.99 1.27 3.32
N PHE A 13 9.97 0.43 3.56
CA PHE A 13 9.41 0.22 4.90
C PHE A 13 8.73 1.46 5.51
N ASP A 14 8.28 2.41 4.68
CA ASP A 14 7.63 3.65 5.10
C ASP A 14 6.14 3.70 4.67
N ILE A 15 5.40 4.66 5.24
CA ILE A 15 4.01 4.93 4.91
C ILE A 15 3.95 5.92 3.75
N CYS A 16 3.17 5.61 2.72
CA CYS A 16 3.01 6.52 1.58
C CYS A 16 2.14 7.73 1.96
N ASP A 17 2.70 8.94 1.94
CA ASP A 17 1.99 10.19 2.27
C ASP A 17 0.73 10.48 1.42
N ASN A 18 0.61 9.85 0.25
CA ASN A 18 -0.53 10.08 -0.64
C ASN A 18 -1.70 9.12 -0.43
N CYS A 19 -1.44 7.86 -0.08
CA CYS A 19 -2.50 6.86 0.04
C CYS A 19 -2.54 6.18 1.41
N ASN A 20 -1.59 6.45 2.29
CA ASN A 20 -1.40 5.86 3.62
C ASN A 20 -1.12 4.35 3.64
N TYR A 21 -0.87 3.73 2.49
CA TYR A 21 -0.41 2.34 2.45
C TYR A 21 1.00 2.22 3.03
N GLN A 22 1.21 1.28 3.95
CA GLN A 22 2.54 0.99 4.46
C GLN A 22 3.26 0.04 3.52
N ASN A 23 4.27 0.56 2.85
CA ASN A 23 5.11 -0.20 1.94
C ASN A 23 5.96 -1.22 2.72
N SER A 24 5.90 -2.50 2.40
CA SER A 24 6.70 -3.55 3.04
C SER A 24 7.90 -4.01 2.19
N GLY A 25 8.27 -3.22 1.19
CA GLY A 25 9.48 -3.38 0.40
C GLY A 25 9.37 -4.37 -0.77
N PRO A 26 10.49 -4.96 -1.24
CA PRO A 26 10.52 -5.73 -2.49
C PRO A 26 9.71 -7.04 -2.49
N LYS A 27 9.29 -7.53 -1.32
CA LYS A 27 8.58 -8.81 -1.18
C LYS A 27 7.06 -8.65 -1.06
N GLU A 28 6.53 -7.52 -1.52
CA GLU A 28 5.10 -7.22 -1.44
C GLU A 28 4.28 -8.26 -2.18
N LYS A 29 3.25 -8.76 -1.50
CA LYS A 29 2.31 -9.73 -2.05
C LYS A 29 0.98 -9.06 -2.33
N LEU A 30 0.34 -9.49 -3.41
CA LEU A 30 -1.01 -9.04 -3.75
C LEU A 30 -2.02 -9.40 -2.65
N ASP A 31 -1.85 -10.57 -2.04
CA ASP A 31 -2.77 -11.16 -1.07
C ASP A 31 -2.05 -11.53 0.23
N GLY A 32 -2.84 -11.53 1.31
CA GLY A 32 -2.34 -11.60 2.68
C GLY A 32 -1.83 -10.24 3.15
N PRO A 33 -2.30 -9.73 4.31
CA PRO A 33 -1.74 -8.50 4.88
C PRO A 33 -0.24 -8.71 5.13
N THR A 34 0.55 -7.73 4.71
CA THR A 34 2.01 -7.73 4.93
C THR A 34 2.33 -6.66 5.97
N GLY A 35 3.15 -7.04 6.96
CA GLY A 35 3.47 -6.16 8.08
C GLY A 35 2.21 -5.76 8.87
N PRO A 36 2.04 -4.48 9.20
CA PRO A 36 0.90 -4.00 10.01
C PRO A 36 -0.30 -3.52 9.18
N ASN A 37 -0.29 -3.65 7.84
CA ASN A 37 -1.44 -3.31 7.01
C ASN A 37 -2.67 -4.14 7.42
N LYS A 38 -3.87 -3.53 7.45
CA LYS A 38 -5.12 -4.25 7.80
C LYS A 38 -5.81 -4.87 6.58
N MET A 39 -5.34 -4.55 5.39
CA MET A 39 -5.83 -5.07 4.12
C MET A 39 -4.69 -5.58 3.23
N THR A 40 -5.04 -6.39 2.26
CA THR A 40 -4.14 -6.86 1.22
C THR A 40 -3.76 -5.72 0.27
N LEU A 41 -2.66 -5.87 -0.48
CA LEU A 41 -2.29 -4.91 -1.52
C LEU A 41 -3.37 -4.82 -2.61
N ARG A 42 -4.07 -5.92 -2.92
CA ARG A 42 -5.19 -5.92 -3.85
C ARG A 42 -6.34 -5.05 -3.35
N GLU A 43 -6.75 -5.22 -2.11
CA GLU A 43 -7.80 -4.40 -1.49
C GLU A 43 -7.40 -2.92 -1.43
N ALA A 44 -6.15 -2.63 -1.06
CA ALA A 44 -5.62 -1.26 -1.02
C ALA A 44 -5.67 -0.57 -2.40
N LYS A 45 -5.34 -1.30 -3.47
CA LYS A 45 -5.46 -0.80 -4.85
C LYS A 45 -6.92 -0.50 -5.23
N GLU A 46 -7.84 -1.38 -4.87
CA GLU A 46 -9.26 -1.18 -5.18
C GLU A 46 -9.87 -0.04 -4.36
N ALA A 47 -9.53 0.07 -3.07
CA ALA A 47 -9.92 1.18 -2.22
C ALA A 47 -9.42 2.53 -2.79
N TYR A 48 -8.14 2.59 -3.18
CA TYR A 48 -7.57 3.79 -3.80
C TYR A 48 -8.29 4.21 -5.08
N LYS A 49 -8.60 3.26 -5.98
CA LYS A 49 -9.37 3.53 -7.21
C LYS A 49 -10.76 4.09 -6.93
N LYS A 50 -11.39 3.66 -5.85
CA LYS A 50 -12.72 4.11 -5.42
C LYS A 50 -12.69 5.42 -4.61
N GLY A 51 -11.50 5.93 -4.27
CA GLY A 51 -11.36 7.07 -3.34
C GLY A 51 -11.72 6.72 -1.89
N GLU A 52 -11.71 5.43 -1.55
CA GLU A 52 -11.93 4.93 -0.20
C GLU A 52 -10.64 5.01 0.62
N LYS A 53 -10.77 4.99 1.95
CA LYS A 53 -9.63 5.01 2.85
C LYS A 53 -8.90 3.67 2.86
N ILE A 54 -7.57 3.72 2.82
CA ILE A 54 -6.68 2.59 3.10
C ILE A 54 -6.42 2.58 4.62
N ILE A 55 -6.61 1.42 5.26
CA ILE A 55 -6.53 1.20 6.73
C ILE A 55 -5.53 0.10 7.11
#